data_AF-A0A849IVE0-F1
#
_entry.id   AF-A0A849IVE0-F1
#
_cell.length_a   1.000
_cell.length_b   1.000
_cell.length_c   1.000
_cell.angle_alpha   90.00
_cell.angle_beta   90.00
_cell.angle_gamma   90.00
#
_symmetry.space_group_name_H-M   'P 1'
#
loop_
_entity.id
_entity.type
_entity.pdbx_description
1 polymer ?
#
loop_
_entity_poly.entity_id
_entity_poly.type
_entity_poly.pdbx_seq_one_letter_code
_entity_poly.pdbx_strand_id
1 'polypeptide(L)'
;PDGKGYWLVASDGGIFSFGDATFYGSTGAMVLNKPIVGMASTPDGKGYWLVASDGGIFSFGDATFYGSEGSAPLNSPVIGILSPLTGGGYWMYSRQGDVFPL
;
A
#
# COMPACT_ATOMS: atom_id res chain seq x y z
N PRO A 1 -7.40 -6.70 14.38
CA PRO A 1 -7.41 -5.34 14.98
C PRO A 1 -8.69 -5.11 15.81
N ASP A 2 -8.56 -4.55 17.02
CA ASP A 2 -9.71 -4.17 17.87
C ASP A 2 -10.39 -2.87 17.40
N GLY A 3 -9.83 -2.21 16.36
CA GLY A 3 -10.45 -1.15 15.59
C GLY A 3 -10.38 0.24 16.22
N LYS A 4 -9.53 0.45 17.23
CA LYS A 4 -9.46 1.73 17.97
C LYS A 4 -8.42 2.71 17.42
N GLY A 5 -7.81 2.39 16.30
CA GLY A 5 -6.80 3.19 15.64
C GLY A 5 -6.94 3.17 14.13
N TYR A 6 -6.33 4.17 13.48
CA TYR A 6 -6.25 4.26 12.03
C TYR A 6 -4.96 4.94 11.61
N TRP A 7 -4.55 4.66 10.37
CA TRP A 7 -3.46 5.36 9.71
C TRP A 7 -4.02 6.34 8.68
N LEU A 8 -3.38 7.49 8.54
CA LEU A 8 -3.48 8.30 7.33
C LEU A 8 -2.18 8.14 6.54
N VAL A 9 -2.31 8.14 5.22
CA VAL A 9 -1.19 8.10 4.28
C VAL A 9 -1.21 9.35 3.41
N ALA A 10 -0.07 10.02 3.33
CA ALA A 10 0.14 11.16 2.44
C ALA A 10 0.73 10.72 1.09
N SER A 11 0.67 11.59 0.08
CA SER A 11 1.15 11.28 -1.27
C SER A 11 2.67 11.14 -1.38
N ASP A 12 3.42 11.71 -0.44
CA ASP A 12 4.86 11.45 -0.25
C ASP A 12 5.13 10.11 0.47
N GLY A 13 4.07 9.44 0.92
CA GLY A 13 4.11 8.20 1.69
C GLY A 13 4.44 8.38 3.17
N GLY A 14 4.31 9.61 3.69
CA GLY A 14 4.20 9.89 5.12
C GLY A 14 3.06 9.09 5.75
N ILE A 15 3.32 8.43 6.88
CA ILE A 15 2.30 7.70 7.65
C ILE A 15 2.06 8.40 8.98
N PHE A 16 0.79 8.67 9.27
CA PHE A 16 0.33 9.26 10.52
C PHE A 16 -0.53 8.26 11.27
N SER A 17 -0.04 7.82 12.43
CA SER A 17 -0.71 6.86 13.31
C SER A 17 -1.57 7.56 14.35
N PHE A 18 -2.82 7.12 14.50
CA PHE A 18 -3.75 7.62 15.52
C PHE A 18 -4.35 6.48 16.35
N GLY A 19 -4.68 6.78 17.61
CA GLY A 19 -5.19 5.78 18.55
C GLY A 19 -4.11 4.75 18.89
N ASP A 20 -4.44 3.47 18.72
CA ASP A 20 -3.54 2.34 18.96
C ASP A 20 -2.90 1.76 17.68
N ALA A 21 -3.03 2.46 16.55
CA ALA A 21 -2.43 2.04 15.29
C ALA A 21 -0.89 2.15 15.34
N THR A 22 -0.20 1.01 15.51
CA THR A 22 1.27 0.95 15.52
C THR A 22 1.89 1.50 14.23
N PHE A 23 2.93 2.31 14.34
CA PHE A 23 3.72 2.76 13.20
C PHE A 23 4.75 1.70 12.81
N TYR A 24 4.67 1.18 11.58
CA TYR A 24 5.58 0.16 11.07
C TYR A 24 6.66 0.69 10.10
N GLY A 25 6.50 1.92 9.59
CA GLY A 25 7.46 2.57 8.71
C GLY A 25 6.79 3.58 7.77
N SER A 26 7.57 4.23 6.93
CA SER A 26 7.05 5.23 5.98
C SER A 26 8.06 5.47 4.87
N THR A 27 7.59 5.85 3.68
CA THR A 27 8.46 6.34 2.62
C THR A 27 8.62 7.87 2.61
N GLY A 28 8.07 8.59 3.60
CA GLY A 28 8.07 10.06 3.60
C GLY A 28 9.45 10.73 3.68
N ALA A 29 10.51 9.97 4.00
CA ALA A 29 11.89 10.42 3.94
C ALA A 29 12.62 10.03 2.63
N MET A 30 11.92 9.37 1.70
CA MET A 30 12.47 8.86 0.45
C MET A 30 12.06 9.76 -0.72
N VAL A 31 12.92 9.86 -1.73
CA VAL A 31 12.53 10.42 -3.03
C VAL A 31 11.80 9.34 -3.80
N LEU A 32 10.49 9.48 -3.93
CA LEU A 32 9.65 8.55 -4.70
C LEU A 32 9.67 8.92 -6.19
N ASN A 33 9.69 7.90 -7.05
CA ASN A 33 9.52 8.09 -8.50
C ASN A 33 8.12 8.64 -8.84
N LYS A 34 7.11 8.20 -8.10
CA LYS A 34 5.70 8.57 -8.21
C LYS A 34 5.02 8.61 -6.83
N PRO A 35 3.95 9.40 -6.68
CA PRO A 35 3.26 9.55 -5.40
C PRO A 35 2.60 8.25 -4.95
N ILE A 36 2.49 8.07 -3.64
CA ILE A 36 1.61 7.08 -3.01
C ILE A 36 0.16 7.45 -3.27
N VAL A 37 -0.65 6.48 -3.69
CA VAL A 37 -2.08 6.64 -4.02
C VAL A 37 -2.98 5.76 -3.17
N GLY A 38 -2.42 4.83 -2.40
CA GLY A 38 -3.22 3.96 -1.54
C GLY A 38 -2.40 3.17 -0.53
N MET A 39 -3.12 2.57 0.40
CA MET A 39 -2.60 1.72 1.46
C MET A 39 -3.59 0.60 1.74
N ALA A 40 -3.08 -0.60 2.05
CA ALA A 40 -3.88 -1.72 2.55
C ALA A 40 -3.16 -2.37 3.73
N SER A 41 -3.90 -2.71 4.79
CA SER A 41 -3.38 -3.42 5.96
C SER A 41 -3.39 -4.93 5.78
N THR A 42 -2.49 -5.64 6.45
CA THR A 42 -2.60 -7.10 6.63
C THR A 42 -3.88 -7.44 7.41
N PRO A 43 -4.46 -8.64 7.21
CA PRO A 43 -5.68 -9.04 7.93
C PRO A 43 -5.56 -9.00 9.45
N ASP A 44 -4.37 -9.25 10.00
CA ASP A 44 -4.12 -9.20 11.44
C ASP A 44 -3.77 -7.79 11.96
N GLY A 45 -3.52 -6.84 11.06
CA GLY A 45 -3.18 -5.44 11.37
C GLY A 45 -1.74 -5.23 11.84
N LYS A 46 -0.85 -6.20 11.63
CA LYS A 46 0.56 -6.13 12.02
C LYS A 46 1.50 -5.59 10.93
N GLY A 47 0.94 -5.21 9.79
CA GLY A 47 1.66 -4.58 8.71
C GLY A 47 0.74 -3.90 7.70
N TYR A 48 1.35 -3.21 6.74
CA TYR A 48 0.64 -2.65 5.60
C TYR A 48 1.53 -2.55 4.36
N TRP A 49 0.86 -2.47 3.22
CA TRP A 49 1.44 -2.12 1.94
C TRP A 49 1.06 -0.69 1.56
N LEU A 50 2.00 0.05 0.98
CA LEU A 50 1.74 1.29 0.26
C LEU A 50 1.89 1.04 -1.24
N VAL A 51 1.02 1.65 -2.04
CA VAL A 51 1.11 1.60 -3.51
C VAL A 51 1.33 2.98 -4.10
N ALA A 52 2.32 3.10 -4.98
CA ALA A 52 2.56 4.29 -5.79
C ALA A 52 1.78 4.25 -7.11
N SER A 53 1.58 5.40 -7.75
CA SER A 53 0.80 5.47 -9.00
C SER A 53 1.45 4.74 -10.20
N ASP A 54 2.75 4.43 -10.11
CA ASP A 54 3.48 3.56 -11.05
C ASP A 54 3.35 2.07 -10.72
N GLY A 55 2.63 1.67 -9.66
CA GLY A 55 2.56 0.28 -9.21
C GLY A 55 3.73 -0.15 -8.32
N GLY A 56 4.57 0.80 -7.89
CA GLY A 56 5.55 0.60 -6.83
C GLY A 56 4.88 0.11 -5.53
N ILE A 57 5.37 -0.97 -4.94
CA ILE A 57 4.88 -1.49 -3.64
C ILE A 57 5.95 -1.35 -2.57
N PHE A 58 5.54 -0.86 -1.41
CA PHE A 58 6.37 -0.79 -0.20
C PHE A 58 5.69 -1.55 0.93
N SER A 59 6.44 -2.44 1.57
CA SER A 59 5.97 -3.32 2.63
C SER A 59 6.53 -2.88 3.99
N PHE A 60 5.67 -2.82 5.00
CA PHE A 60 6.05 -2.47 6.37
C PHE A 60 5.44 -3.41 7.40
N GLY A 61 6.14 -3.61 8.51
CA GLY A 61 5.73 -4.54 9.57
C GLY A 61 5.91 -5.98 9.10
N ASP A 62 4.86 -6.80 9.25
CA ASP A 62 4.85 -8.18 8.77
C ASP A 62 4.19 -8.37 7.39
N ALA A 63 3.88 -7.26 6.69
CA ALA A 63 3.30 -7.30 5.36
C ALA A 63 4.27 -7.90 4.33
N THR A 64 4.10 -9.20 4.02
CA THR A 64 4.90 -9.91 3.01
C THR A 64 4.89 -9.17 1.67
N PHE A 65 6.05 -8.99 1.04
CA PHE A 65 6.14 -8.43 -0.30
C PHE A 65 5.87 -9.51 -1.35
N TYR A 66 4.85 -9.31 -2.19
CA TYR A 66 4.44 -10.28 -3.22
C TYR A 66 4.92 -9.92 -4.63
N GLY A 67 5.34 -8.66 -4.84
CA GLY A 67 5.81 -8.17 -6.13
C GLY A 67 5.50 -6.69 -6.35
N SER A 68 5.97 -6.12 -7.44
CA SER A 68 5.65 -4.73 -7.79
C SER A 68 5.68 -4.53 -9.30
N GLU A 69 4.76 -3.70 -9.78
CA GLU A 69 4.70 -3.27 -11.17
C GLU A 69 5.48 -1.97 -11.42
N GLY A 70 6.19 -1.44 -10.41
CA GLY A 70 6.89 -0.15 -10.49
C GLY A 70 7.99 -0.06 -11.56
N SER A 71 8.42 -1.20 -12.10
CA SER A 71 9.39 -1.29 -13.21
C SER A 71 8.75 -1.66 -14.55
N ALA A 72 7.44 -1.92 -14.58
CA ALA A 72 6.70 -2.31 -15.77
C ALA A 72 6.06 -1.08 -16.45
N PRO A 73 5.96 -1.05 -17.79
CA PRO A 73 5.22 -0.02 -18.48
C PRO A 73 3.72 -0.25 -18.27
N LEU A 74 3.14 0.42 -17.27
CA LEU A 74 1.70 0.44 -17.06
C LEU A 74 1.00 1.33 -18.11
N ASN A 75 -0.07 0.82 -18.71
CA ASN A 75 -0.88 1.56 -19.70
C ASN A 75 -1.77 2.64 -19.05
N SER A 76 -1.88 2.63 -17.72
CA SER A 76 -2.71 3.54 -16.94
C SER A 76 -2.19 3.62 -15.50
N PRO A 77 -2.28 4.78 -14.81
CA PRO A 77 -1.89 4.88 -13.41
C PRO A 77 -2.67 3.92 -12.52
N VAL A 78 -1.97 3.32 -11.55
CA VAL A 78 -2.60 2.68 -10.39
C VAL A 78 -3.27 3.77 -9.56
N ILE A 79 -4.46 3.49 -9.05
CA ILE A 79 -5.24 4.41 -8.21
C ILE A 79 -5.63 3.82 -6.86
N GLY A 80 -5.22 2.59 -6.58
CA GLY A 80 -5.37 2.00 -5.26
C GLY A 80 -4.94 0.55 -5.18
N ILE A 81 -5.06 0.03 -3.97
CA ILE A 81 -4.66 -1.31 -3.57
C ILE A 81 -5.72 -1.85 -2.59
N LEU A 82 -5.93 -3.15 -2.61
CA LEU A 82 -6.74 -3.84 -1.62
C LEU A 82 -6.07 -5.16 -1.21
N SER A 83 -6.25 -5.53 0.06
CA SER A 83 -5.83 -6.84 0.57
C SER A 83 -7.05 -7.74 0.71
N PRO A 84 -7.11 -8.89 0.01
CA PRO A 84 -8.18 -9.86 0.19
C PRO A 84 -8.17 -10.47 1.60
N LEU A 85 -9.34 -10.54 2.25
CA LEU A 85 -9.51 -11.14 3.58
C LEU A 85 -9.13 -12.63 3.62
N THR A 86 -9.12 -13.30 2.47
CA THR A 86 -8.75 -14.72 2.32
C THR A 86 -7.24 -14.96 2.47
N GLY A 87 -6.43 -13.89 2.51
CA GLY A 87 -4.97 -13.98 2.40
C GLY A 87 -4.53 -14.24 0.95
N GLY A 88 -3.21 -14.22 0.73
CA GLY A 88 -2.61 -14.51 -0.58
C GLY A 88 -2.10 -13.31 -1.37
N GLY A 89 -1.98 -12.13 -0.74
CA GLY A 89 -1.32 -10.96 -1.33
C GLY A 89 -2.20 -9.72 -1.40
N TYR A 90 -2.07 -8.96 -2.48
CA TYR A 90 -2.80 -7.71 -2.73
C TYR A 90 -3.11 -7.53 -4.20
N TRP A 91 -4.18 -6.80 -4.45
CA TRP A 91 -4.58 -6.45 -5.81
C TRP A 91 -4.44 -4.96 -5.99
N MET A 92 -3.80 -4.54 -7.08
CA MET A 92 -3.78 -3.15 -7.51
C MET A 92 -4.82 -2.94 -8.60
N TYR A 93 -5.40 -1.74 -8.67
CA TYR A 93 -6.34 -1.39 -9.74
C TYR A 93 -5.99 -0.08 -10.41
N SER A 94 -6.11 -0.06 -11.74
CA SER A 94 -5.80 1.11 -12.57
C SER A 94 -7.03 2.01 -12.76
N ARG A 95 -6.79 3.26 -13.19
CA ARG A 95 -7.86 4.18 -13.58
C ARG A 95 -8.75 3.66 -14.72
N GLN A 96 -8.25 2.73 -15.54
CA GLN A 96 -8.97 2.16 -16.67
C GLN A 96 -9.71 0.85 -16.30
N GLY A 97 -9.59 0.40 -15.04
CA GLY A 97 -10.25 -0.80 -14.54
C GLY A 97 -9.42 -2.08 -14.65
N ASP A 98 -8.14 -1.98 -15.03
CA ASP A 98 -7.23 -3.14 -14.98
C ASP A 98 -6.99 -3.55 -13.54
N VAL A 99 -6.89 -4.85 -13.28
CA VAL A 99 -6.59 -5.41 -11.95
C VAL A 99 -5.34 -6.29 -12.04
N PHE A 100 -4.38 -6.03 -11.17
CA PHE A 100 -3.10 -6.74 -11.08
C PHE A 100 -3.05 -7.50 -9.75
N PRO A 101 -3.29 -8.82 -9.74
CA PRO A 101 -3.16 -9.64 -8.53
C PRO A 101 -1.69 -10.03 -8.33
N LEU A 102 -1.17 -9.79 -7.12
CA LEU A 102 0.16 -10.20 -6.68
C LEU A 102 0.08 -10.88 -5.32
#